data_AF-T1H8Z4-F1
#
_entry.id   AF-T1H8Z4-F1
#
_cell.length_a   1.000
_cell.length_b   1.000
_cell.length_c   1.000
_cell.angle_alpha   90.00
_cell.angle_beta   90.00
_cell.angle_gamma   90.00
#
_symmetry.space_group_name_H-M   'P 1'
#
loop_
_entity.id
_entity.type
_entity.pdbx_description
1 polymer ?
#
loop_
_entity_poly.entity_id
_entity_poly.type
_entity_poly.pdbx_seq_one_letter_code
_entity_poly.pdbx_strand_id
1 'polypeptide(L)'
;MADISDEVMKNGGEEVLMRKIMASLKEAPLEDIPLLLKIALSTRRTRSIEGKQELGLAILSLLESEGSFDPSNNERIQRLIIYLKHMHLLYSAGESLGCYKIIFYISEEVLPHFLAISGYETGYGYALEILQLLAEISSFADKIPYSERAVGQVIKLLMIRRFQYEGPLYLGLLSLGHVQIFIPENCDEEKINLNLTYLEYLLFTFHRMIKFCPAIVDKYSDKLKILATRYFSLNLFIRRQAIKELAIFCRDCVRYTKKVTMTLSQLLVVKDPTELRIVHAALLSLFSIDTKGKFDITLFLNIENFE
;
A
#
# COMPACT_ATOMS: atom_id res chain seq x y z
N MET A 1 3.95 34.10 16.67
CA MET A 1 5.11 33.62 17.45
C MET A 1 6.04 34.81 17.60
N ALA A 2 6.24 35.29 18.82
CA ALA A 2 7.20 36.35 19.11
C ALA A 2 8.60 35.92 18.67
N ASP A 3 9.41 36.87 18.20
CA ASP A 3 10.81 36.73 17.77
C ASP A 3 11.65 36.02 18.86
N ILE A 4 11.67 34.69 18.83
CA ILE A 4 12.77 33.93 19.43
C ILE A 4 13.97 34.23 18.54
N SER A 5 15.03 34.80 19.10
CA SER A 5 16.20 35.12 18.28
C SER A 5 16.70 33.86 17.58
N ASP A 6 16.95 34.00 16.30
CA ASP A 6 17.46 32.94 15.42
C ASP A 6 18.76 32.31 15.97
N GLU A 7 19.44 33.03 16.85
CA GLU A 7 20.65 32.65 17.58
C GLU A 7 20.37 31.64 18.71
N VAL A 8 19.29 31.81 19.48
CA VAL A 8 18.87 30.87 20.54
C VAL A 8 18.45 29.53 19.95
N MET A 9 17.77 29.56 18.79
CA MET A 9 17.40 28.32 18.07
C MET A 9 18.62 27.59 17.51
N LYS A 10 19.67 28.32 17.11
CA LYS A 10 20.95 27.75 16.63
C LYS A 10 21.80 27.14 17.75
N ASN A 11 21.77 27.70 18.97
CA ASN A 11 22.61 27.25 20.10
C ASN A 11 21.98 26.07 20.88
N GLY A 12 21.52 25.03 20.18
CA GLY A 12 20.95 23.82 20.80
C GLY A 12 19.50 23.97 21.30
N GLY A 13 18.89 25.15 21.17
CA GLY A 13 17.50 25.39 21.54
C GLY A 13 16.49 24.48 20.82
N GLU A 14 16.71 24.20 19.53
CA GLU A 14 15.86 23.27 18.77
C GLU A 14 15.90 21.84 19.33
N GLU A 15 17.05 21.37 19.84
CA GLU A 15 17.16 20.02 20.38
C GLU A 15 16.39 19.89 21.70
N VAL A 16 16.49 20.91 22.56
CA VAL A 16 15.71 20.98 23.81
C VAL A 16 14.23 21.07 23.50
N LEU A 17 13.84 21.87 22.50
CA LEU A 17 12.46 21.99 22.05
C LEU A 17 11.92 20.64 21.56
N MET A 18 12.64 19.95 20.67
CA MET A 18 12.23 18.64 20.16
C MET A 18 12.07 17.62 21.28
N ARG A 19 13.03 17.55 22.22
CA ARG A 19 12.95 16.65 23.38
C ARG A 19 11.72 16.94 24.23
N LYS A 20 11.41 18.22 24.46
CA LYS A 20 10.25 18.63 25.26
C LYS A 20 8.94 18.33 24.54
N ILE A 21 8.86 18.58 23.22
CA ILE A 21 7.70 18.22 22.41
C ILE A 21 7.46 16.70 22.49
N MET A 22 8.49 15.88 22.28
CA MET A 22 8.34 14.42 22.34
C MET A 22 7.87 13.92 23.71
N ALA A 23 8.40 14.50 24.79
CA ALA A 23 7.94 14.18 26.15
C ALA A 23 6.47 14.59 26.36
N SER A 24 6.08 15.77 25.88
CA SER A 24 4.70 16.27 26.00
C SER A 24 3.71 15.47 25.16
N LEU A 25 4.13 14.92 24.01
CA LEU A 25 3.26 14.11 23.15
C LEU A 25 2.72 12.85 23.83
N LYS A 26 3.42 12.32 24.84
CA LYS A 26 3.00 11.10 25.56
C LYS A 26 1.71 11.30 26.37
N GLU A 27 1.49 12.50 26.89
CA GLU A 27 0.34 12.83 27.75
C GLU A 27 -0.57 13.90 27.12
N ALA A 28 -0.28 14.30 25.88
CA ALA A 28 -1.03 15.34 25.20
C ALA A 28 -2.46 14.87 24.85
N PRO A 29 -3.47 15.73 25.06
CA PRO A 29 -4.81 15.47 24.52
C PRO A 29 -4.77 15.48 22.99
N LEU A 30 -5.72 14.79 22.35
CA LEU A 30 -5.75 14.61 20.90
C LEU A 30 -5.75 15.93 20.11
N GLU A 31 -6.33 16.99 20.68
CA GLU A 31 -6.46 18.32 20.07
C GLU A 31 -5.11 19.06 19.98
N ASP A 32 -4.20 18.80 20.92
CA ASP A 32 -2.91 19.48 21.01
C ASP A 32 -1.83 18.79 20.17
N ILE A 33 -1.98 17.48 19.92
CA ILE A 33 -1.00 16.68 19.17
C ILE A 33 -0.68 17.29 17.79
N PRO A 34 -1.67 17.69 16.95
CA PRO A 34 -1.38 18.30 15.65
C PRO A 34 -0.55 19.59 15.77
N LEU A 35 -0.80 20.42 16.78
CA LEU A 35 -0.07 21.66 16.99
C LEU A 35 1.39 21.37 17.37
N LEU A 36 1.59 20.44 18.32
CA LEU A 36 2.92 20.00 18.75
C LEU A 36 3.74 19.43 17.59
N LEU A 37 3.13 18.59 16.76
CA LEU A 37 3.78 18.01 15.58
C LEU A 37 4.05 19.06 14.50
N LYS A 38 3.13 20.01 14.29
CA LYS A 38 3.36 21.13 13.36
C LYS A 38 4.54 21.99 13.79
N ILE A 39 4.70 22.24 15.09
CA ILE A 39 5.88 22.95 15.63
C ILE A 39 7.13 22.11 15.38
N ALA A 40 7.11 20.81 15.69
CA ALA A 40 8.25 19.92 15.46
C ALA A 40 8.69 19.91 13.98
N LEU A 41 7.73 19.79 13.06
CA LEU A 41 7.94 19.82 11.61
C LEU A 41 8.50 21.15 11.11
N SER A 42 8.24 22.26 11.81
CA SER A 42 8.72 23.60 11.44
C SER A 42 10.17 23.90 11.87
N THR A 43 10.79 23.02 12.66
CA THR A 43 12.18 23.19 13.11
C THR A 43 13.18 23.02 11.97
N ARG A 44 14.39 23.57 12.09
CA ARG A 44 15.42 23.39 11.05
C ARG A 44 15.93 21.95 11.01
N ARG A 45 15.95 21.25 12.14
CA ARG A 45 16.30 19.81 12.25
C ARG A 45 15.53 18.94 11.25
N THR A 46 14.21 19.13 11.13
CA THR A 46 13.35 18.35 10.23
C THR A 46 13.48 18.73 8.74
N ARG A 47 14.37 19.67 8.39
CA ARG A 47 14.75 19.91 6.98
C ARG A 47 15.75 18.88 6.47
N SER A 48 16.52 18.26 7.37
CA SER A 48 17.46 17.18 7.04
C SER A 48 16.76 15.83 6.99
N ILE A 49 17.29 14.88 6.21
CA ILE A 49 16.77 13.52 6.14
C ILE A 49 16.93 12.83 7.50
N GLU A 50 18.05 13.06 8.18
CA GLU A 50 18.36 12.50 9.50
C GLU A 50 17.36 12.98 10.55
N GLY A 51 17.06 14.29 10.58
CA GLY A 51 16.10 14.84 11.54
C GLY A 51 14.66 14.38 11.29
N LYS A 52 14.27 14.19 10.02
CA LYS A 52 12.98 13.56 9.68
C LYS A 52 12.92 12.11 10.16
N GLN A 53 14.01 11.35 9.99
CA GLN A 53 14.10 9.96 10.46
C GLN A 53 14.02 9.88 11.98
N GLU A 54 14.74 10.74 12.69
CA GLU A 54 14.73 10.81 14.14
C GLU A 54 13.32 11.09 14.67
N LEU A 55 12.62 12.08 14.09
CA LEU A 55 11.23 12.40 14.44
C LEU A 55 10.28 11.24 14.15
N GLY A 56 10.39 10.61 12.97
CA GLY A 56 9.58 9.43 12.63
C GLY A 56 9.77 8.27 13.61
N LEU A 57 11.02 7.99 14.00
CA LEU A 57 11.35 6.95 14.98
C LEU A 57 10.85 7.29 16.39
N ALA A 58 10.92 8.57 16.79
CA ALA A 58 10.40 9.01 18.07
C ALA A 58 8.88 8.88 18.16
N ILE A 59 8.15 9.22 17.09
CA ILE A 59 6.69 9.02 17.09
C ILE A 59 6.34 7.52 17.06
N LEU A 60 7.11 6.69 16.36
CA LEU A 60 6.93 5.23 16.40
C LEU A 60 7.16 4.67 17.82
N SER A 61 8.19 5.12 18.54
CA SER A 61 8.43 4.64 19.91
C SER A 61 7.32 5.09 20.87
N LEU A 62 6.70 6.25 20.64
CA LEU A 62 5.50 6.65 21.38
C LEU A 62 4.35 5.66 21.15
N LEU A 63 4.07 5.28 19.89
CA LEU A 63 3.05 4.29 19.54
C LEU A 63 3.31 2.92 20.18
N GLU A 64 4.56 2.44 20.12
CA GLU A 64 4.97 1.16 20.70
C GLU A 64 4.88 1.17 22.23
N SER A 65 5.08 2.33 22.88
CA SER A 65 5.01 2.46 24.34
C SER A 65 3.61 2.34 24.92
N GLU A 66 2.55 2.41 24.10
CA GLU A 66 1.15 2.29 24.53
C GLU A 66 0.69 0.85 24.74
N GLY A 67 1.55 -0.15 24.52
CA GLY A 67 1.25 -1.57 24.73
C GLY A 67 0.53 -2.23 23.54
N SER A 68 -0.14 -3.37 23.75
CA SER A 68 -0.82 -4.14 22.69
C SER A 68 -2.00 -3.37 22.09
N PHE A 69 -2.15 -3.37 20.77
CA PHE A 69 -3.22 -2.65 20.07
C PHE A 69 -4.63 -3.14 20.50
N ASP A 70 -5.50 -2.20 20.87
CA ASP A 70 -6.90 -2.47 21.22
C ASP A 70 -7.84 -1.80 20.19
N PRO A 71 -8.58 -2.59 19.38
CA PRO A 71 -9.49 -2.06 18.36
C PRO A 71 -10.72 -1.34 18.93
N SER A 72 -11.01 -1.49 20.23
CA SER A 72 -12.15 -0.85 20.89
C SER A 72 -11.83 0.58 21.36
N ASN A 73 -10.54 0.88 21.50
CA ASN A 73 -10.08 2.18 21.98
C ASN A 73 -9.97 3.18 20.83
N ASN A 74 -11.06 3.89 20.57
CA ASN A 74 -11.13 4.90 19.51
C ASN A 74 -10.14 6.05 19.71
N GLU A 75 -9.82 6.44 20.96
CA GLU A 75 -8.86 7.52 21.23
C GLU A 75 -7.46 7.12 20.75
N ARG A 76 -7.05 5.88 21.03
CA ARG A 76 -5.79 5.32 20.55
C ARG A 76 -5.73 5.24 19.03
N ILE A 77 -6.83 4.84 18.39
CA ILE A 77 -6.92 4.77 16.94
C ILE A 77 -6.83 6.16 16.31
N GLN A 78 -7.51 7.16 16.88
CA GLN A 78 -7.41 8.55 16.43
C GLN A 78 -5.98 9.09 16.59
N ARG A 79 -5.32 8.82 17.72
CA ARG A 79 -3.93 9.19 17.95
C ARG A 79 -3.01 8.59 16.89
N LEU A 80 -3.16 7.29 16.60
CA LEU A 80 -2.45 6.62 15.51
C LEU A 80 -2.65 7.33 14.18
N ILE A 81 -3.90 7.61 13.79
CA ILE A 81 -4.21 8.31 12.53
C ILE A 81 -3.56 9.69 12.49
N ILE A 82 -3.62 10.47 13.57
CA ILE A 82 -2.98 11.78 13.66
C ILE A 82 -1.47 11.64 13.45
N TYR A 83 -0.82 10.70 14.13
CA TYR A 83 0.61 10.45 13.97
C TYR A 83 0.97 10.04 12.54
N LEU A 84 0.23 9.11 11.94
CA LEU A 84 0.44 8.68 10.55
C LEU A 84 0.28 9.83 9.55
N LYS A 85 -0.74 10.69 9.71
CA LYS A 85 -0.95 11.89 8.87
C LYS A 85 0.21 12.87 8.93
N HIS A 86 0.82 13.03 10.11
CA HIS A 86 1.99 13.92 10.26
C HIS A 86 3.29 13.23 9.82
N MET A 87 3.43 11.92 10.03
CA MET A 87 4.54 11.14 9.49
C MET A 87 4.57 11.18 7.96
N HIS A 88 3.41 11.14 7.31
CA HIS A 88 3.29 11.30 5.85
C HIS A 88 4.02 12.57 5.37
N LEU A 89 3.96 13.68 6.14
CA LEU A 89 4.62 14.94 5.79
C LEU A 89 6.15 14.89 5.89
N LEU A 90 6.71 13.88 6.56
CA LEU A 90 8.15 13.65 6.65
C LEU A 90 8.71 12.98 5.40
N TYR A 91 7.91 12.17 4.73
CA TYR A 91 8.36 11.30 3.66
C TYR A 91 8.33 12.01 2.29
N SER A 92 9.46 11.93 1.59
CA SER A 92 9.58 12.30 0.19
C SER A 92 9.88 11.04 -0.62
N ALA A 93 9.44 10.99 -1.89
CA ALA A 93 9.75 9.88 -2.78
C ALA A 93 11.28 9.70 -2.95
N GLY A 94 11.80 8.49 -2.72
CA GLY A 94 13.21 8.14 -2.90
C GLY A 94 14.11 8.38 -1.68
N GLU A 95 13.56 8.81 -0.54
CA GLU A 95 14.29 8.90 0.72
C GLU A 95 14.01 7.67 1.59
N SER A 96 15.00 6.79 1.78
CA SER A 96 14.91 5.58 2.63
C SER A 96 14.79 5.96 4.11
N LEU A 97 13.60 6.36 4.54
CA LEU A 97 13.36 7.06 5.80
C LEU A 97 12.93 6.18 6.98
N GLY A 98 13.21 4.88 6.94
CA GLY A 98 12.74 3.96 8.00
C GLY A 98 11.22 3.79 8.04
N CYS A 99 10.49 4.29 7.03
CA CYS A 99 9.05 4.12 6.84
C CYS A 99 8.61 2.64 6.85
N TYR A 100 9.51 1.70 6.55
CA TYR A 100 9.23 0.27 6.68
C TYR A 100 8.88 -0.15 8.11
N LYS A 101 9.39 0.53 9.15
CA LYS A 101 9.05 0.19 10.54
C LYS A 101 7.61 0.51 10.87
N ILE A 102 7.08 1.63 10.37
CA ILE A 102 5.67 1.95 10.55
C ILE A 102 4.78 1.02 9.71
N ILE A 103 5.25 0.58 8.54
CA ILE A 103 4.57 -0.48 7.77
C ILE A 103 4.49 -1.78 8.58
N PHE A 104 5.54 -2.15 9.32
CA PHE A 104 5.50 -3.32 10.22
C PHE A 104 4.54 -3.11 11.37
N TYR A 105 4.59 -1.96 12.05
CA TYR A 105 3.66 -1.67 13.13
C TYR A 105 2.20 -1.80 12.66
N ILE A 106 1.84 -1.15 11.54
CA ILE A 106 0.47 -1.26 11.01
C ILE A 106 0.17 -2.70 10.59
N SER A 107 1.06 -3.34 9.82
CA SER A 107 0.78 -4.67 9.26
C SER A 107 0.72 -5.77 10.31
N GLU A 108 1.52 -5.68 11.37
CA GLU A 108 1.68 -6.75 12.35
C GLU A 108 0.89 -6.51 13.63
N GLU A 109 0.71 -5.27 14.07
CA GLU A 109 -0.04 -4.94 15.30
C GLU A 109 -1.48 -4.49 15.01
N VAL A 110 -1.73 -3.75 13.92
CA VAL A 110 -3.05 -3.17 13.64
C VAL A 110 -3.91 -4.07 12.75
N LEU A 111 -3.37 -4.51 11.60
CA LEU A 111 -4.13 -5.29 10.62
C LEU A 111 -4.74 -6.60 11.15
N PRO A 112 -4.13 -7.34 12.11
CA PRO A 112 -4.79 -8.53 12.68
C PRO A 112 -6.15 -8.24 13.34
N HIS A 113 -6.36 -7.01 13.80
CA HIS A 113 -7.59 -6.56 14.46
C HIS A 113 -8.50 -5.73 13.54
N PHE A 114 -8.18 -5.65 12.24
CA PHE A 114 -8.82 -4.72 11.29
C PHE A 114 -10.35 -4.80 11.26
N LEU A 115 -10.91 -6.01 11.30
CA LEU A 115 -12.36 -6.22 11.24
C LEU A 115 -13.12 -5.65 12.45
N ALA A 116 -12.43 -5.48 13.58
CA ALA A 116 -13.01 -4.96 14.82
C ALA A 116 -12.87 -3.43 14.95
N ILE A 117 -12.15 -2.78 14.02
CA ILE A 117 -11.93 -1.33 14.05
C ILE A 117 -13.23 -0.61 13.70
N SER A 118 -13.57 0.42 14.48
CA SER A 118 -14.76 1.23 14.22
C SER A 118 -14.73 1.84 12.82
N GLY A 119 -15.87 1.81 12.14
CA GLY A 119 -15.98 2.26 10.76
C GLY A 119 -15.64 1.20 9.71
N TYR A 120 -15.29 -0.04 10.10
CA TYR A 120 -15.10 -1.13 9.14
C TYR A 120 -16.40 -1.50 8.40
N GLU A 121 -17.52 -1.62 9.11
CA GLU A 121 -18.78 -2.09 8.50
C GLU A 121 -19.50 -1.02 7.69
N THR A 122 -19.36 0.25 8.08
CA THR A 122 -19.90 1.41 7.38
C THR A 122 -18.99 1.90 6.26
N GLY A 123 -17.71 1.50 6.33
CA GLY A 123 -16.55 1.96 5.55
C GLY A 123 -16.42 3.46 5.31
N TYR A 124 -16.87 4.19 6.32
CA TYR A 124 -16.38 5.52 6.63
C TYR A 124 -15.88 5.50 8.08
N GLY A 125 -14.70 6.09 8.32
CA GLY A 125 -14.07 6.14 9.63
C GLY A 125 -12.68 5.52 9.65
N TYR A 126 -12.25 5.09 10.84
CA TYR A 126 -10.85 4.80 11.10
C TYR A 126 -10.28 3.63 10.29
N ALA A 127 -11.07 2.58 10.05
CA ALA A 127 -10.63 1.44 9.26
C ALA A 127 -10.20 1.86 7.83
N LEU A 128 -10.96 2.74 7.19
CA LEU A 128 -10.63 3.25 5.86
C LEU A 128 -9.39 4.15 5.89
N GLU A 129 -9.34 5.09 6.83
CA GLU A 129 -8.21 6.01 6.96
C GLU A 129 -6.89 5.27 7.22
N ILE A 130 -6.90 4.20 8.03
CA ILE A 130 -5.72 3.39 8.30
C ILE A 130 -5.22 2.70 7.02
N LEU A 131 -6.11 2.11 6.21
CA LEU A 131 -5.70 1.46 4.97
C LEU A 131 -5.19 2.46 3.93
N GLN A 132 -5.82 3.63 3.84
CA GLN A 132 -5.36 4.71 2.97
C GLN A 132 -3.94 5.15 3.38
N LEU A 133 -3.72 5.44 4.66
CA LEU A 133 -2.42 5.85 5.17
C LEU A 133 -1.36 4.76 5.00
N LEU A 134 -1.72 3.49 5.20
CA LEU A 134 -0.82 2.36 4.93
C LEU A 134 -0.42 2.31 3.45
N ALA A 135 -1.38 2.46 2.54
CA ALA A 135 -1.11 2.48 1.11
C ALA A 135 -0.19 3.66 0.74
N GLU A 136 -0.49 4.87 1.21
CA GLU A 136 0.34 6.05 0.99
C GLU A 136 1.77 5.87 1.54
N ILE A 137 1.91 5.44 2.79
CA ILE A 137 3.24 5.23 3.41
C ILE A 137 4.03 4.13 2.68
N SER A 138 3.36 3.06 2.24
CA SER A 138 4.00 2.00 1.46
C SER A 138 4.57 2.49 0.12
N SER A 139 4.04 3.58 -0.43
CA SER A 139 4.53 4.18 -1.68
C SER A 139 5.89 4.86 -1.53
N PHE A 140 6.23 5.32 -0.32
CA PHE A 140 7.54 5.93 -0.01
C PHE A 140 8.60 4.90 0.40
N ALA A 141 8.25 3.62 0.52
CA ALA A 141 9.18 2.60 0.94
C ALA A 141 10.08 2.12 -0.21
N ASP A 142 11.36 2.45 -0.12
CA ASP A 142 12.40 1.99 -1.07
C ASP A 142 12.98 0.63 -0.69
N LYS A 143 12.92 0.25 0.59
CA LYS A 143 13.36 -1.05 1.12
C LYS A 143 12.46 -1.47 2.27
N ILE A 144 12.05 -2.74 2.30
CA ILE A 144 11.30 -3.34 3.40
C ILE A 144 11.95 -4.69 3.76
N PRO A 145 12.93 -4.71 4.69
CA PRO A 145 13.67 -5.91 5.04
C PRO A 145 12.77 -6.90 5.79
N TYR A 146 12.89 -8.22 5.56
CA TYR A 146 12.09 -9.24 6.27
C TYR A 146 10.56 -9.05 6.15
N SER A 147 10.09 -8.56 4.99
CA SER A 147 8.68 -8.21 4.74
C SER A 147 7.70 -9.39 4.68
N GLU A 148 8.15 -10.64 4.83
CA GLU A 148 7.32 -11.84 4.72
C GLU A 148 6.08 -11.83 5.62
N ARG A 149 6.27 -11.44 6.89
CA ARG A 149 5.19 -11.43 7.88
C ARG A 149 4.19 -10.32 7.57
N ALA A 150 4.68 -9.10 7.36
CA ALA A 150 3.87 -7.95 7.00
C ALA A 150 3.04 -8.20 5.71
N VAL A 151 3.67 -8.68 4.63
CA VAL A 151 2.98 -9.05 3.38
C VAL A 151 1.97 -10.17 3.64
N GLY A 152 2.32 -11.15 4.47
CA GLY A 152 1.43 -12.23 4.86
C GLY A 152 0.14 -11.74 5.54
N GLN A 153 0.21 -10.70 6.37
CA GLN A 153 -0.98 -10.11 7.00
C GLN A 153 -1.86 -9.38 5.98
N VAL A 154 -1.27 -8.63 5.05
CA VAL A 154 -2.00 -8.00 3.95
C VAL A 154 -2.70 -9.06 3.08
N ILE A 155 -2.01 -10.16 2.73
CA ILE A 155 -2.61 -11.28 1.99
C ILE A 155 -3.77 -11.90 2.78
N LYS A 156 -3.61 -12.14 4.09
CA LYS A 156 -4.69 -12.70 4.91
C LYS A 156 -5.94 -11.82 4.88
N LEU A 157 -5.79 -10.50 5.03
CA LEU A 157 -6.91 -9.57 4.91
C LEU A 157 -7.55 -9.62 3.53
N LEU A 158 -6.74 -9.57 2.46
CA LEU A 158 -7.21 -9.70 1.08
C LEU A 158 -8.00 -11.01 0.84
N MET A 159 -7.70 -12.06 1.60
CA MET A 159 -8.35 -13.37 1.47
C MET A 159 -9.60 -13.54 2.32
N ILE A 160 -9.97 -12.58 3.17
CA ILE A 160 -11.17 -12.69 4.00
C ILE A 160 -12.42 -12.85 3.14
N ARG A 161 -13.34 -13.73 3.57
CA ARG A 161 -14.58 -14.08 2.85
C ARG A 161 -15.50 -12.89 2.59
N ARG A 162 -15.45 -11.82 3.38
CA ARG A 162 -16.21 -10.58 3.08
C ARG A 162 -15.73 -9.87 1.81
N PHE A 163 -14.49 -10.11 1.37
CA PHE A 163 -14.00 -9.74 0.03
C PHE A 163 -14.21 -10.86 -1.01
N GLN A 164 -14.75 -12.02 -0.62
CA GLN A 164 -15.31 -13.00 -1.56
C GLN A 164 -16.72 -12.57 -1.89
N TYR A 165 -16.88 -11.96 -3.05
CA TYR A 165 -18.18 -11.93 -3.68
C TYR A 165 -18.50 -13.36 -4.16
N GLU A 166 -19.41 -14.06 -3.47
CA GLU A 166 -19.97 -15.36 -3.87
C GLU A 166 -21.26 -15.20 -4.72
N GLY A 167 -21.57 -14.00 -5.18
CA GLY A 167 -22.55 -13.84 -6.27
C GLY A 167 -21.94 -14.34 -7.58
N PRO A 168 -22.76 -14.62 -8.61
CA PRO A 168 -22.28 -15.01 -9.92
C PRO A 168 -21.62 -13.79 -10.58
N LEU A 169 -20.43 -13.42 -10.11
CA LEU A 169 -19.41 -12.90 -11.00
C LEU A 169 -19.09 -14.09 -11.91
N TYR A 170 -19.91 -14.27 -12.94
CA TYR A 170 -19.48 -15.03 -14.09
C TYR A 170 -18.20 -14.32 -14.54
N LEU A 171 -17.07 -14.89 -14.15
CA LEU A 171 -15.89 -14.96 -14.98
C LEU A 171 -16.32 -15.77 -16.22
N GLY A 172 -17.23 -15.21 -17.01
CA GLY A 172 -17.56 -15.66 -18.34
C GLY A 172 -16.32 -15.39 -19.14
N LEU A 173 -15.44 -16.40 -19.13
CA LEU A 173 -14.32 -16.61 -20.03
C LEU A 173 -13.51 -15.34 -20.35
N LEU A 174 -12.26 -15.35 -19.91
CA LEU A 174 -11.14 -14.61 -20.50
C LEU A 174 -11.01 -14.75 -22.04
N SER A 175 -11.96 -15.38 -22.74
CA SER A 175 -11.98 -15.56 -24.20
C SER A 175 -12.66 -14.45 -24.99
N LEU A 176 -13.41 -13.49 -24.42
CA LEU A 176 -14.20 -12.57 -25.27
C LEU A 176 -14.20 -11.09 -24.87
N GLY A 177 -13.14 -10.55 -24.25
CA GLY A 177 -12.87 -9.09 -24.28
C GLY A 177 -13.99 -8.15 -23.75
N HIS A 178 -14.96 -8.68 -23.02
CA HIS A 178 -16.09 -7.95 -22.45
C HIS A 178 -16.05 -8.13 -20.94
N VAL A 179 -15.42 -7.19 -20.24
CA VAL A 179 -15.63 -7.04 -18.80
C VAL A 179 -16.94 -6.27 -18.62
N GLN A 180 -18.05 -7.00 -18.53
CA GLN A 180 -19.30 -6.46 -18.01
C GLN A 180 -19.47 -6.95 -16.59
N ILE A 181 -19.33 -6.03 -15.64
CA ILE A 181 -19.63 -6.27 -14.23
C ILE A 181 -21.16 -6.34 -14.13
N PHE A 182 -21.71 -7.55 -14.08
CA PHE A 182 -23.12 -7.74 -13.76
C PHE A 182 -23.30 -7.62 -12.24
N ILE A 183 -23.93 -6.52 -11.81
CA ILE A 183 -24.37 -6.34 -10.43
C ILE A 183 -25.77 -6.98 -10.34
N PRO A 184 -25.99 -8.03 -9.54
CA PRO A 184 -27.32 -8.61 -9.36
C PRO A 184 -28.27 -7.57 -8.74
N GLU A 185 -29.53 -7.59 -9.17
CA GLU A 185 -30.58 -6.62 -8.79
C GLU A 185 -30.91 -6.53 -7.29
N ASN A 186 -30.26 -7.34 -6.43
CA ASN A 186 -30.48 -7.44 -4.99
C ASN A 186 -29.21 -7.23 -4.14
N CYS A 187 -28.18 -6.58 -4.68
CA CYS A 187 -27.00 -6.22 -3.91
C CYS A 187 -27.03 -4.76 -3.44
N ASP A 188 -26.75 -4.53 -2.16
CA ASP A 188 -26.48 -3.18 -1.63
C ASP A 188 -25.25 -2.60 -2.35
N GLU A 189 -25.47 -1.72 -3.34
CA GLU A 189 -24.42 -1.09 -4.14
C GLU A 189 -23.37 -0.39 -3.26
N GLU A 190 -23.81 0.25 -2.17
CA GLU A 190 -22.94 0.92 -1.20
C GLU A 190 -21.95 -0.06 -0.54
N LYS A 191 -22.40 -1.25 -0.17
CA LYS A 191 -21.57 -2.28 0.46
C LYS A 191 -20.59 -2.91 -0.52
N ILE A 192 -20.97 -3.03 -1.80
CA ILE A 192 -20.06 -3.45 -2.86
C ILE A 192 -18.95 -2.40 -3.05
N ASN A 193 -19.33 -1.13 -3.22
CA ASN A 193 -18.38 -0.04 -3.42
C ASN A 193 -17.38 0.04 -2.26
N LEU A 194 -17.86 -0.14 -1.03
CA LEU A 194 -17.03 -0.20 0.17
C LEU A 194 -15.94 -1.27 0.11
N ASN A 195 -16.35 -2.50 -0.22
CA ASN A 195 -15.44 -3.63 -0.33
C ASN A 195 -14.42 -3.40 -1.44
N LEU A 196 -14.80 -2.71 -2.52
CA LEU A 196 -13.87 -2.35 -3.60
C LEU A 196 -12.84 -1.32 -3.14
N THR A 197 -13.22 -0.30 -2.37
CA THR A 197 -12.29 0.71 -1.85
C THR A 197 -11.26 0.09 -0.90
N TYR A 198 -11.68 -0.78 0.01
CA TYR A 198 -10.74 -1.52 0.86
C TYR A 198 -9.82 -2.44 0.05
N LEU A 199 -10.36 -3.12 -0.95
CA LEU A 199 -9.61 -3.99 -1.83
C LEU A 199 -8.56 -3.20 -2.64
N GLU A 200 -8.90 -1.99 -3.10
CA GLU A 200 -7.99 -1.07 -3.78
C GLU A 200 -6.77 -0.74 -2.91
N TYR A 201 -6.96 -0.25 -1.68
CA TYR A 201 -5.85 0.10 -0.80
C TYR A 201 -5.01 -1.12 -0.40
N LEU A 202 -5.64 -2.26 -0.10
CA LEU A 202 -4.94 -3.48 0.26
C LEU A 202 -4.13 -4.04 -0.91
N LEU A 203 -4.68 -4.03 -2.13
CA LEU A 203 -3.96 -4.49 -3.31
C LEU A 203 -2.83 -3.54 -3.70
N PHE A 204 -3.03 -2.23 -3.59
CA PHE A 204 -1.95 -1.25 -3.78
C PHE A 204 -0.81 -1.53 -2.80
N THR A 205 -1.13 -1.65 -1.51
CA THR A 205 -0.16 -1.95 -0.45
C THR A 205 0.57 -3.26 -0.73
N PHE A 206 -0.17 -4.34 -1.02
CA PHE A 206 0.39 -5.64 -1.37
C PHE A 206 1.37 -5.54 -2.54
N HIS A 207 0.95 -4.84 -3.59
CA HIS A 207 1.74 -4.64 -4.80
C HIS A 207 3.03 -3.86 -4.53
N ARG A 208 2.99 -2.83 -3.69
CA ARG A 208 4.20 -2.10 -3.26
C ARG A 208 5.16 -2.96 -2.48
N MET A 209 4.65 -3.89 -1.67
CA MET A 209 5.47 -4.71 -0.78
C MET A 209 6.01 -6.00 -1.44
N ILE A 210 5.30 -6.58 -2.41
CA ILE A 210 5.65 -7.88 -3.00
C ILE A 210 7.04 -7.89 -3.64
N LYS A 211 7.48 -6.75 -4.18
CA LYS A 211 8.81 -6.60 -4.79
C LYS A 211 9.95 -6.85 -3.80
N PHE A 212 9.71 -6.63 -2.50
CA PHE A 212 10.69 -6.87 -1.45
C PHE A 212 10.68 -8.32 -0.93
N CYS A 213 9.70 -9.12 -1.33
CA CYS A 213 9.56 -10.51 -0.90
C CYS A 213 9.18 -11.43 -2.06
N PRO A 214 10.07 -11.66 -3.04
CA PRO A 214 9.77 -12.53 -4.17
C PRO A 214 9.51 -13.98 -3.78
N ALA A 215 10.00 -14.45 -2.63
CA ALA A 215 9.76 -15.81 -2.11
C ALA A 215 8.28 -16.07 -1.76
N ILE A 216 7.53 -15.01 -1.43
CA ILE A 216 6.10 -15.15 -1.09
C ILE A 216 5.26 -15.55 -2.31
N VAL A 217 5.74 -15.26 -3.52
CA VAL A 217 5.06 -15.60 -4.77
C VAL A 217 4.94 -17.11 -4.93
N ASP A 218 5.99 -17.85 -4.56
CA ASP A 218 6.00 -19.31 -4.62
C ASP A 218 5.08 -19.88 -3.53
N LYS A 219 5.18 -19.36 -2.30
CA LYS A 219 4.38 -19.80 -1.14
C LYS A 219 2.87 -19.60 -1.32
N TYR A 220 2.47 -18.55 -2.02
CA TYR A 220 1.06 -18.18 -2.21
C TYR A 220 0.60 -18.34 -3.67
N SER A 221 1.31 -19.10 -4.52
CA SER A 221 1.06 -19.19 -5.97
C SER A 221 -0.41 -19.40 -6.35
N ASP A 222 -1.12 -20.31 -5.69
CA ASP A 222 -2.54 -20.58 -6.01
C ASP A 222 -3.48 -19.49 -5.51
N LYS A 223 -3.15 -18.88 -4.36
CA LYS A 223 -3.89 -17.74 -3.80
C LYS A 223 -3.66 -16.47 -4.63
N LEU A 224 -2.48 -16.32 -5.22
CA LEU A 224 -2.13 -15.21 -6.09
C LEU A 224 -2.84 -15.25 -7.44
N LYS A 225 -3.20 -16.44 -7.95
CA LYS A 225 -4.09 -16.53 -9.12
C LYS A 225 -5.45 -15.90 -8.81
N ILE A 226 -6.03 -16.21 -7.65
CA ILE A 226 -7.30 -15.63 -7.19
C ILE A 226 -7.15 -14.11 -6.99
N LEU A 227 -6.05 -13.66 -6.40
CA LEU A 227 -5.77 -12.24 -6.23
C LEU A 227 -5.56 -11.53 -7.56
N ALA A 228 -4.92 -12.16 -8.55
CA ALA A 228 -4.77 -11.60 -9.89
C ALA A 228 -6.13 -11.39 -10.57
N THR A 229 -7.02 -12.38 -10.52
CA THR A 229 -8.39 -12.23 -11.02
C THR A 229 -9.12 -11.05 -10.36
N ARG A 230 -8.97 -10.88 -9.03
CA ARG A 230 -9.53 -9.74 -8.28
C ARG A 230 -8.86 -8.40 -8.62
N TYR A 231 -7.57 -8.43 -8.91
CA TYR A 231 -6.80 -7.27 -9.36
C TYR A 231 -7.34 -6.74 -10.69
N PHE A 232 -7.68 -7.65 -11.61
CA PHE A 232 -8.19 -7.29 -12.92
C PHE A 232 -9.63 -6.75 -12.92
N SER A 233 -10.43 -7.09 -11.90
CA SER A 233 -11.81 -6.59 -11.74
C SER A 233 -11.92 -5.18 -11.14
N LEU A 234 -10.81 -4.52 -10.79
CA LEU A 234 -10.80 -3.22 -10.10
C LEU A 234 -10.62 -2.01 -11.02
N ASN A 235 -10.70 -0.82 -10.42
CA ASN A 235 -10.56 0.50 -11.04
C ASN A 235 -9.37 0.56 -12.04
N LEU A 236 -9.66 1.12 -13.22
CA LEU A 236 -8.73 1.34 -14.33
C LEU A 236 -7.39 1.95 -13.89
N PHE A 237 -7.39 2.88 -12.93
CA PHE A 237 -6.17 3.55 -12.48
C PHE A 237 -5.19 2.59 -11.78
N ILE A 238 -5.68 1.79 -10.84
CA ILE A 238 -4.90 0.79 -10.11
C ILE A 238 -4.34 -0.26 -11.08
N ARG A 239 -5.20 -0.75 -11.97
CA ARG A 239 -4.86 -1.77 -12.97
C ARG A 239 -3.69 -1.31 -13.86
N ARG A 240 -3.78 -0.08 -14.37
CA ARG A 240 -2.73 0.56 -15.15
C ARG A 240 -1.42 0.69 -14.36
N GLN A 241 -1.47 1.09 -13.09
CA GLN A 241 -0.27 1.26 -12.28
C GLN A 241 0.43 -0.07 -11.99
N ALA A 242 -0.34 -1.12 -11.71
CA ALA A 242 0.18 -2.46 -11.49
C ALA A 242 0.91 -3.04 -12.68
N ILE A 243 0.34 -2.86 -13.88
CA ILE A 243 0.93 -3.37 -15.12
C ILE A 243 2.32 -2.76 -15.31
N LYS A 244 2.50 -1.46 -15.03
CA LYS A 244 3.81 -0.79 -15.07
C LYS A 244 4.78 -1.40 -14.08
N GLU A 245 4.35 -1.58 -12.84
CA GLU A 245 5.21 -2.05 -11.76
C GLU A 245 5.48 -3.55 -11.80
N LEU A 246 4.60 -4.37 -12.39
CA LEU A 246 4.88 -5.78 -12.71
C LEU A 246 6.04 -5.91 -13.68
N ALA A 247 6.13 -5.01 -14.68
CA ALA A 247 7.27 -4.97 -15.59
C ALA A 247 8.57 -4.59 -14.87
N ILE A 248 8.49 -3.66 -13.90
CA ILE A 248 9.64 -3.28 -13.05
C ILE A 248 10.05 -4.45 -12.15
N PHE A 249 9.10 -5.13 -11.49
CA PHE A 249 9.34 -6.29 -10.63
C PHE A 249 10.12 -7.40 -11.35
N CYS A 250 9.82 -7.63 -12.62
CA CYS A 250 10.53 -8.65 -13.41
C CYS A 250 11.99 -8.29 -13.72
N ARG A 251 12.38 -7.01 -13.64
CA ARG A 251 13.81 -6.62 -13.74
C ARG A 251 14.59 -7.15 -12.54
N ASP A 252 14.00 -7.04 -11.36
CA ASP A 252 14.62 -7.49 -10.11
C ASP A 252 14.47 -9.01 -9.92
N CYS A 253 13.41 -9.60 -10.49
CA CYS A 253 13.05 -11.02 -10.31
C CYS A 253 12.81 -11.74 -11.64
N VAL A 254 13.88 -11.89 -12.44
CA VAL A 254 13.85 -12.44 -13.81
C VAL A 254 13.19 -13.84 -13.91
N ARG A 255 13.20 -14.62 -12.83
CA ARG A 255 12.57 -15.95 -12.78
C ARG A 255 11.06 -15.92 -13.01
N TYR A 256 10.38 -14.80 -12.69
CA TYR A 256 8.94 -14.65 -12.86
C TYR A 256 8.53 -14.03 -14.19
N THR A 257 9.50 -13.54 -14.98
CA THR A 257 9.25 -12.85 -16.25
C THR A 257 8.35 -13.66 -17.17
N LYS A 258 8.58 -14.99 -17.31
CA LYS A 258 7.72 -15.85 -18.15
C LYS A 258 6.24 -15.82 -17.73
N LYS A 259 5.98 -15.98 -16.44
CA LYS A 259 4.60 -16.04 -15.89
C LYS A 259 3.90 -14.68 -15.98
N VAL A 260 4.65 -13.60 -15.74
CA VAL A 260 4.14 -12.23 -15.87
C VAL A 260 3.85 -11.90 -17.33
N THR A 261 4.77 -12.21 -18.27
CA THR A 261 4.55 -12.02 -19.70
C THR A 261 3.30 -12.75 -20.18
N MET A 262 3.11 -14.03 -19.80
CA MET A 262 1.89 -14.78 -20.14
C MET A 262 0.62 -14.09 -19.62
N THR A 263 0.64 -13.61 -18.38
CA THR A 263 -0.49 -12.90 -17.78
C THR A 263 -0.77 -11.58 -18.49
N LEU A 264 0.27 -10.82 -18.86
CA LEU A 264 0.13 -9.56 -19.58
C LEU A 264 -0.32 -9.75 -21.03
N SER A 265 0.08 -10.84 -21.70
CA SER A 265 -0.40 -11.17 -23.06
C SER A 265 -1.91 -11.37 -23.09
N GLN A 266 -2.50 -11.95 -22.04
CA GLN A 266 -3.95 -12.10 -21.92
C GLN A 266 -4.68 -10.75 -21.82
N LEU A 267 -3.98 -9.66 -21.47
CA LEU A 267 -4.54 -8.31 -21.37
C LEU A 267 -4.46 -7.53 -22.69
N LEU A 268 -3.92 -8.10 -23.76
CA LEU A 268 -3.90 -7.47 -25.08
C LEU A 268 -5.32 -7.30 -25.68
N VAL A 269 -6.31 -7.99 -25.11
CA VAL A 269 -7.72 -7.91 -25.52
C VAL A 269 -8.48 -6.74 -24.86
N VAL A 270 -7.82 -5.93 -24.02
CA VAL A 270 -8.44 -4.80 -23.33
C VAL A 270 -8.79 -3.66 -24.29
N LYS A 271 -10.04 -3.15 -24.21
CA LYS A 271 -10.56 -2.08 -25.08
C LYS A 271 -10.14 -0.66 -24.68
N ASP A 272 -9.75 -0.43 -23.42
CA ASP A 272 -9.31 0.89 -22.97
C ASP A 272 -7.95 1.23 -23.61
N PRO A 273 -7.87 2.30 -24.42
CA PRO A 273 -6.67 2.57 -25.22
C PRO A 273 -5.47 2.98 -24.36
N THR A 274 -5.71 3.60 -23.20
CA THR A 274 -4.64 4.03 -22.28
C THR A 274 -4.03 2.82 -21.58
N GLU A 275 -4.85 1.87 -21.14
CA GLU A 275 -4.41 0.64 -20.52
C GLU A 275 -3.71 -0.27 -21.53
N LEU A 276 -4.25 -0.43 -22.73
CA LEU A 276 -3.63 -1.22 -23.79
C LEU A 276 -2.22 -0.69 -24.10
N ARG A 277 -2.04 0.64 -24.18
CA ARG A 277 -0.71 1.26 -24.33
C ARG A 277 0.24 0.89 -23.20
N ILE A 278 -0.25 0.80 -21.97
CA ILE A 278 0.56 0.45 -20.80
C ILE A 278 0.91 -1.03 -20.81
N VAL A 279 0.00 -1.92 -21.22
CA VAL A 279 0.27 -3.35 -21.44
C VAL A 279 1.36 -3.53 -22.49
N HIS A 280 1.24 -2.85 -23.64
CA HIS A 280 2.29 -2.88 -24.68
C HIS A 280 3.64 -2.38 -24.16
N ALA A 281 3.67 -1.26 -23.45
CA ALA A 281 4.91 -0.73 -22.87
C ALA A 281 5.54 -1.68 -21.85
N ALA A 282 4.72 -2.32 -21.01
CA ALA A 282 5.16 -3.32 -20.04
C ALA A 282 5.73 -4.55 -20.74
N LEU A 283 5.03 -5.12 -21.72
CA LEU A 283 5.51 -6.27 -22.51
C LEU A 283 6.83 -5.94 -23.22
N LEU A 284 6.94 -4.77 -23.86
CA LEU A 284 8.20 -4.32 -24.48
C LEU A 284 9.34 -4.20 -23.46
N SER A 285 9.06 -3.69 -22.26
CA SER A 285 10.04 -3.65 -21.18
C SER A 285 10.41 -5.05 -20.65
N LEU A 286 9.56 -6.06 -20.78
CA LEU A 286 9.88 -7.44 -20.39
C LEU A 286 10.69 -8.15 -21.48
N PHE A 287 10.41 -7.87 -22.75
CA PHE A 287 11.17 -8.37 -23.88
C PHE A 287 12.64 -7.93 -23.82
N SER A 288 12.90 -6.69 -23.38
CA SER A 288 14.28 -6.21 -23.23
C SER A 288 15.05 -6.87 -22.07
N ILE A 289 14.38 -7.56 -21.15
CA ILE A 289 15.01 -8.25 -20.01
C ILE A 289 15.49 -9.66 -20.40
N ASP A 290 14.85 -10.34 -21.35
CA ASP A 290 15.25 -11.68 -21.79
C ASP A 290 15.86 -11.65 -23.19
N THR A 291 17.17 -11.45 -23.21
CA THR A 291 18.01 -11.45 -24.42
C THR A 291 18.21 -12.84 -25.03
N LYS A 292 17.59 -13.90 -24.48
CA LYS A 292 17.80 -15.30 -24.90
C LYS A 292 16.67 -15.92 -25.73
N GLY A 293 15.69 -15.13 -26.18
CA GLY A 293 14.72 -15.58 -27.20
C GLY A 293 13.78 -16.72 -26.78
N LYS A 294 13.63 -17.00 -25.48
CA LYS A 294 12.70 -18.04 -24.99
C LYS A 294 11.24 -17.57 -24.95
N PHE A 295 10.99 -16.27 -25.17
CA PHE A 295 9.67 -15.66 -25.05
C PHE A 295 8.85 -15.59 -26.34
N ASP A 296 9.48 -15.47 -27.52
CA ASP A 296 8.75 -15.36 -28.78
C ASP A 296 7.72 -16.48 -28.91
N ILE A 297 8.13 -17.73 -28.68
CA ILE A 297 7.26 -18.90 -28.83
C ILE A 297 5.99 -18.82 -27.96
N THR A 298 6.04 -18.22 -26.76
CA THR A 298 4.86 -18.21 -25.86
C THR A 298 3.88 -17.09 -26.22
N LEU A 299 4.35 -15.96 -26.74
CA LEU A 299 3.49 -14.86 -27.18
C LEU A 299 2.80 -15.23 -28.51
N PHE A 300 3.54 -15.84 -29.43
CA PHE A 300 3.01 -16.38 -30.68
C PHE A 300 1.99 -17.51 -30.45
N LEU A 301 2.25 -18.44 -29.53
CA LEU A 301 1.28 -19.49 -29.17
C LEU A 301 -0.03 -18.93 -28.58
N ASN A 302 0.01 -17.81 -27.84
CA ASN A 302 -1.23 -17.21 -27.34
C ASN A 302 -2.00 -16.50 -28.46
N ILE A 303 -1.32 -15.84 -29.41
CA ILE A 303 -1.97 -15.21 -30.57
C ILE A 303 -2.67 -16.26 -31.46
N GLU A 304 -2.06 -17.42 -31.66
CA GLU A 304 -2.68 -18.54 -32.41
C GLU A 304 -3.88 -19.17 -31.70
N ASN A 305 -4.03 -19.00 -30.38
CA ASN A 305 -5.19 -19.48 -29.62
C ASN A 305 -6.33 -18.44 -29.53
N PHE A 306 -6.18 -17.26 -30.14
CA PHE A 306 -7.19 -16.21 -30.22
C PHE A 306 -7.84 -16.08 -31.62
N GLU A 307 -7.50 -16.95 -32.58
CA GLU A 307 -8.32 -17.23 -33.79
C GLU A 307 -9.36 -18.33 -33.49
#